data_AF-A0A536U739-F1
#
_entry.id   AF-A0A536U739-F1
#
_cell.length_a   1.000
_cell.length_b   1.000
_cell.length_c   1.000
_cell.angle_alpha   90.00
_cell.angle_beta   90.00
_cell.angle_gamma   90.00
#
_symmetry.space_group_name_H-M   'P 1'
#
loop_
_entity.id
_entity.type
_entity.pdbx_description
1 polymer ?
#
loop_
_entity_poly.entity_id
_entity_poly.type
_entity_poly.pdbx_seq_one_letter_code
_entity_poly.pdbx_strand_id
1 'polypeptide(L)' 'DKDALAKLSDKVKKGGVGVWGEVPMPPNVQVSDADIKDLVGWILTLKK' A
#
# COMPACT_ATOMS: atom_id res chain seq x y z
N ASP A 1 -11.52 7.43 -3.80
CA ASP A 1 -11.54 6.44 -4.88
C ASP A 1 -11.89 5.08 -4.28
N LYS A 2 -12.90 4.39 -4.79
CA LYS A 2 -13.45 3.16 -4.15
C LYS A 2 -12.46 2.00 -4.20
N ASP A 3 -11.54 2.01 -5.17
CA ASP A 3 -10.56 0.95 -5.37
C ASP A 3 -9.21 1.23 -4.69
N ALA A 4 -9.08 2.37 -3.99
CA ALA A 4 -7.81 2.79 -3.40
C ALA A 4 -7.26 1.76 -2.41
N LEU A 5 -8.11 1.18 -1.56
CA LEU A 5 -7.70 0.19 -0.57
C LEU A 5 -7.10 -1.05 -1.24
N ALA A 6 -7.77 -1.58 -2.27
CA ALA A 6 -7.30 -2.76 -2.99
C ALA A 6 -5.99 -2.49 -3.75
N LYS A 7 -5.92 -1.37 -4.48
CA LYS A 7 -4.73 -1.00 -5.27
C LYS A 7 -3.51 -0.74 -4.40
N LEU A 8 -3.68 0.00 -3.30
CA LEU A 8 -2.58 0.30 -2.38
C LEU A 8 -2.14 -0.93 -1.60
N SER A 9 -3.07 -1.79 -1.17
CA SER A 9 -2.72 -3.05 -0.51
C SER A 9 -1.88 -3.96 -1.41
N ASP A 10 -2.27 -4.11 -2.68
CA ASP A 10 -1.50 -4.91 -3.64
C ASP A 10 -0.10 -4.32 -3.89
N LYS A 11 0.00 -2.98 -3.97
CA LYS A 11 1.29 -2.28 -4.09
C LYS A 11 2.17 -2.45 -2.87
N VAL A 12 1.64 -2.36 -1.65
CA VAL A 12 2.42 -2.58 -0.42
C VAL A 12 2.93 -4.01 -0.37
N LYS A 13 2.09 -4.99 -0.71
CA LYS A 13 2.47 -6.41 -0.72
C LYS A 13 3.54 -6.73 -1.76
N LYS A 14 3.34 -6.30 -3.01
CA LYS A 14 4.19 -6.66 -4.15
C LYS A 14 5.36 -5.70 -4.38
N GLY A 15 5.38 -4.56 -3.69
CA GLY A 15 6.29 -3.48 -4.00
C GLY A 15 5.90 -2.75 -5.29
N GLY A 16 6.71 -1.77 -5.66
CA GLY A 16 6.51 -1.02 -6.90
C GLY A 16 7.43 0.17 -7.04
N VAL A 17 7.51 0.71 -8.26
CA VAL A 17 8.34 1.86 -8.61
C VAL A 17 7.54 2.82 -9.49
N GLY A 18 7.95 4.10 -9.55
CA GLY A 18 7.44 5.09 -10.50
C GLY A 18 6.29 5.97 -10.00
N VAL A 19 5.52 5.54 -8.99
CA VAL A 19 4.38 6.34 -8.47
C VAL A 19 4.87 7.57 -7.69
N TRP A 20 5.94 7.40 -6.92
CA TRP A 20 6.49 8.44 -6.03
C TRP A 20 7.94 8.82 -6.39
N GLY A 21 8.42 8.35 -7.53
CA GLY A 21 9.81 8.50 -7.98
C GLY A 21 10.42 7.18 -8.45
N GLU A 22 11.70 7.24 -8.77
CA GLU A 22 12.47 6.13 -9.35
C GLU A 22 12.93 5.10 -8.30
N VAL A 23 12.84 5.44 -7.01
CA VAL A 23 13.22 4.52 -5.94
C VAL A 23 12.14 3.43 -5.80
N PRO A 24 12.49 2.14 -5.99
CA PRO A 24 11.54 1.06 -5.85
C PRO A 24 11.24 0.78 -4.37
N MET A 25 9.96 0.63 -4.05
CA MET A 25 9.51 0.05 -2.78
C MET A 25 9.63 -1.49 -2.87
N PRO A 26 10.43 -2.15 -2.01
CA PRO A 26 10.52 -3.60 -1.98
C PRO A 26 9.19 -4.29 -1.59
N PRO A 27 8.97 -5.55 -1.99
CA PRO A 27 7.81 -6.33 -1.55
C PRO A 27 7.80 -6.56 -0.04
N ASN A 28 6.66 -6.30 0.63
CA ASN A 28 6.48 -6.53 2.07
C ASN A 28 5.89 -7.91 2.35
N VAL A 29 6.61 -8.98 2.00
CA VAL A 29 6.13 -10.37 2.08
C VAL A 29 5.91 -10.92 3.49
N GLN A 30 6.49 -10.27 4.50
CA GLN A 30 6.41 -10.68 5.90
C GLN A 30 5.14 -10.18 6.60
N VAL A 31 4.43 -9.23 5.99
CA VAL A 31 3.24 -8.60 6.55
C VAL A 31 2.00 -9.33 6.03
N SER A 32 1.07 -9.66 6.92
CA SER A 32 -0.15 -10.37 6.53
C SER A 32 -1.09 -9.48 5.71
N ASP A 33 -1.97 -10.09 4.90
CA ASP A 33 -2.96 -9.33 4.11
C ASP A 33 -3.95 -8.56 4.98
N ALA A 34 -4.19 -9.01 6.22
CA ALA A 34 -5.04 -8.31 7.18
C ALA A 34 -4.33 -7.03 7.66
N ASP A 35 -3.09 -7.14 8.12
CA ASP A 35 -2.33 -6.00 8.61
C ASP A 35 -2.09 -4.96 7.50
N ILE A 36 -1.84 -5.39 6.27
CA ILE A 36 -1.71 -4.48 5.11
C ILE A 36 -2.99 -3.69 4.90
N LYS A 37 -4.16 -4.34 4.94
CA LYS A 37 -5.46 -3.66 4.77
C LYS A 37 -5.72 -2.67 5.90
N ASP A 38 -5.38 -3.02 7.13
CA ASP A 38 -5.57 -2.14 8.29
C ASP A 38 -4.65 -0.90 8.20
N LEU A 39 -3.38 -1.09 7.83
CA LEU A 39 -2.43 0.01 7.61
C LEU A 39 -2.89 0.93 6.48
N VAL A 40 -3.25 0.36 5.32
CA VAL A 40 -3.74 1.14 4.17
C VAL A 40 -5.04 1.84 4.50
N GLY A 41 -5.95 1.16 5.21
CA GLY A 41 -7.20 1.72 5.69
C GLY A 41 -6.95 2.93 6.58
N TRP A 42 -6.07 2.80 7.57
CA TRP A 42 -5.66 3.91 8.43
C TRP A 42 -5.06 5.07 7.63
N ILE A 43 -4.11 4.81 6.72
CA ILE A 43 -3.51 5.84 5.85
C ILE A 43 -4.58 6.61 5.06
N LEU A 44 -5.59 5.93 4.53
CA LEU A 44 -6.68 6.57 3.77
C LEU A 44 -7.58 7.45 4.65
N THR A 45 -7.57 7.28 5.98
CA THR A 45 -8.27 8.18 6.91
C THR A 45 -7.48 9.44 7.24
N LEU A 46 -6.17 9.45 6.99
CA LEU A 46 -5.31 10.60 7.24
C LEU A 46 -5.63 11.70 6.22
N LYS A 47 -6.49 12.63 6.61
CA LYS A 47 -6.70 13.89 5.89
C LYS A 47 -5.62 14.88 6.34
N LYS A 48 -5.10 15.65 5.40
CA LYS A 48 -4.37 16.89 5.72
C LYS A 48 -5.34 17.92 6.29
#